data_AF-A0A843F0H9-F1
#
_entry.id   AF-A0A843F0H9-F1
#
_cell.length_a   1.000
_cell.length_b   1.000
_cell.length_c   1.000
_cell.angle_alpha   90.00
_cell.angle_beta   90.00
_cell.angle_gamma   90.00
#
_symmetry.space_group_name_H-M   'P 1'
#
loop_
_entity.id
_entity.type
_entity.pdbx_description
1 polymer ?
#
loop_
_entity_poly.entity_id
_entity_poly.type
_entity_poly.pdbx_seq_one_letter_code
_entity_poly.pdbx_strand_id
1 'polypeptide(L)'
;MSSMSSVAGLSKYIKTLPSTGKSIIAICILSFLTGVIQFLINPQDSLSYNFFTEGFCTFMILGVSSILSGSVNQYWVRALKGINLKIKHSMFLSMLSMIFISLILIA
;
A
#
# COMPACT_ATOMS: atom_id res chain seq x y z
N MET A 1 14.31 8.32 36.86
CA MET A 1 13.38 7.43 36.12
C MET A 1 12.67 8.20 35.00
N SER A 2 13.36 8.62 33.94
CA SER A 2 12.79 9.50 32.89
C SER A 2 12.97 9.01 31.46
N SER A 3 13.91 8.10 31.20
CA SER A 3 14.24 7.63 29.84
C SER A 3 13.49 6.36 29.43
N MET A 4 13.25 5.42 30.35
CA MET A 4 12.50 4.18 30.05
C MET A 4 11.02 4.40 29.76
N SER A 5 10.37 5.39 30.36
CA SER A 5 8.95 5.71 30.10
C SER A 5 8.75 6.38 28.73
N SER A 6 9.70 7.21 28.28
CA SER A 6 9.68 7.83 26.94
C SER A 6 9.87 6.79 25.84
N VAL A 7 10.81 5.85 26.01
CA VAL A 7 11.03 4.74 25.06
C VAL A 7 9.83 3.79 25.02
N ALA A 8 9.16 3.54 26.15
CA ALA A 8 7.94 2.74 26.18
C ALA A 8 6.74 3.42 25.47
N GLY A 9 6.65 4.74 25.58
CA GLY A 9 5.65 5.55 24.85
C GLY A 9 5.85 5.49 23.33
N LEU A 10 7.09 5.67 22.85
CA LEU A 10 7.40 5.55 21.42
C LEU A 10 7.19 4.13 20.88
N SER A 11 7.55 3.11 21.67
CA SER A 11 7.32 1.70 21.33
C SER A 11 5.84 1.39 21.10
N LYS A 12 4.93 2.05 21.83
CA LYS A 12 3.48 1.90 21.65
C LYS A 12 3.03 2.34 20.25
N TYR A 13 3.59 3.42 19.71
CA TYR A 13 3.28 3.92 18.37
C TYR A 13 3.94 3.10 17.24
N ILE A 14 5.11 2.50 17.51
CA ILE A 14 5.76 1.55 16.58
C ILE A 14 4.95 0.24 16.50
N LYS A 15 4.23 -0.13 17.57
CA LYS A 15 3.46 -1.37 17.65
C LYS A 15 2.07 -1.29 17.00
N THR A 16 1.55 -0.08 16.75
CA THR A 16 0.19 0.18 16.25
C THR A 16 0.03 0.15 14.73
N LEU A 17 1.06 -0.25 13.96
CA LEU A 17 0.89 -0.37 12.51
C LEU A 17 -0.14 -1.44 12.13
N PRO A 18 -0.94 -1.19 11.07
CA PRO A 18 -1.96 -2.10 10.62
C PRO A 18 -1.36 -3.48 10.32
N SER A 19 -2.12 -4.53 10.62
CA SER A 19 -1.72 -5.88 10.23
C SER A 19 -1.59 -5.96 8.70
N THR A 20 -0.73 -6.88 8.25
CA THR A 20 -0.46 -7.11 6.82
C THR A 20 -1.76 -7.36 6.04
N GLY A 21 -2.71 -8.12 6.58
CA GLY A 21 -4.01 -8.34 5.95
C GLY A 21 -4.83 -7.06 5.73
N LYS A 22 -4.91 -6.18 6.73
CA LYS A 22 -5.62 -4.89 6.59
C LYS A 22 -4.94 -3.98 5.56
N SER A 23 -3.61 -4.02 5.49
CA SER A 23 -2.84 -3.24 4.50
C SER A 23 -3.09 -3.73 3.07
N ILE A 24 -3.17 -5.05 2.86
CA ILE A 24 -3.50 -5.62 1.53
C ILE A 24 -4.89 -5.18 1.09
N ILE A 25 -5.89 -5.28 1.97
CA ILE A 25 -7.26 -4.85 1.66
C ILE A 25 -7.28 -3.35 1.31
N ALA A 26 -6.54 -2.52 2.06
CA ALA A 26 -6.42 -1.09 1.77
C ALA A 26 -5.77 -0.83 0.41
N ILE A 27 -4.68 -1.54 0.06
CA ILE A 27 -4.04 -1.45 -1.26
C ILE A 27 -5.04 -1.80 -2.38
N CYS A 28 -5.83 -2.86 -2.20
CA CYS A 28 -6.83 -3.24 -3.21
C CYS A 28 -7.89 -2.16 -3.41
N ILE A 29 -8.44 -1.62 -2.33
CA ILE A 29 -9.48 -0.58 -2.39
C ILE A 29 -8.92 0.70 -3.00
N LEU A 30 -7.73 1.14 -2.55
CA LEU A 30 -7.12 2.39 -3.01
C LEU A 30 -6.70 2.33 -4.48
N SER A 31 -6.15 1.21 -4.94
CA SER A 31 -5.73 1.06 -6.34
C SER A 31 -6.91 1.02 -7.30
N PHE A 32 -8.00 0.35 -6.92
CA PHE A 32 -9.24 0.40 -7.69
C PHE A 32 -9.82 1.82 -7.73
N LEU A 33 -9.86 2.51 -6.58
CA LEU A 33 -10.36 3.89 -6.49
C LEU A 33 -9.52 4.87 -7.33
N THR A 34 -8.20 4.68 -7.36
CA THR A 34 -7.28 5.49 -8.19
C THR A 34 -7.67 5.37 -9.67
N GLY A 35 -7.94 4.16 -10.17
CA GLY A 35 -8.34 3.97 -11.58
C GLY A 35 -9.70 4.58 -11.90
N VAL A 36 -10.65 4.55 -10.95
CA VAL A 36 -11.95 5.23 -11.12
C VAL A 36 -11.79 6.75 -11.19
N ILE A 37 -10.92 7.33 -10.34
CA ILE A 37 -10.63 8.76 -10.36
C ILE A 37 -9.97 9.16 -11.68
N GLN A 38 -9.06 8.33 -12.19
CA GLN A 38 -8.38 8.59 -13.45
C GLN A 38 -9.33 8.58 -14.65
N PHE A 39 -10.26 7.62 -14.72
CA PHE A 39 -11.32 7.60 -15.74
C PHE A 39 -12.20 8.86 -15.68
N LEU A 40 -12.47 9.38 -14.46
CA LEU A 40 -13.30 10.57 -14.29
C LEU A 40 -12.60 11.86 -14.75
N ILE A 41 -11.27 11.92 -14.61
CA ILE A 41 -10.46 13.09 -15.01
C ILE A 41 -10.25 13.10 -16.53
N ASN A 42 -9.93 11.95 -17.11
CA ASN A 42 -9.67 11.81 -18.55
C ASN A 42 -10.61 10.75 -19.14
N PRO A 43 -11.88 11.11 -19.42
CA PRO A 43 -12.80 10.18 -20.06
C PRO A 43 -12.29 9.84 -21.46
N GLN A 44 -12.02 8.56 -21.72
CA GLN A 44 -11.70 8.09 -23.07
C GLN A 44 -12.99 7.81 -23.83
N ASP A 45 -13.15 8.43 -25.00
CA ASP A 45 -14.36 8.33 -25.85
C ASP A 45 -14.64 6.92 -26.40
N SER A 46 -13.70 5.99 -26.26
CA SER A 46 -13.84 4.62 -26.72
C SER A 46 -14.80 3.81 -25.82
N LEU A 47 -15.93 3.42 -26.39
CA LEU A 47 -17.03 2.61 -25.82
C LEU A 47 -16.62 1.28 -25.16
N SER A 48 -15.37 0.83 -25.37
CA SER A 48 -14.77 -0.38 -24.80
C SER A 48 -14.13 -0.18 -23.42
N TYR A 49 -13.81 1.06 -23.02
CA TYR A 49 -13.24 1.37 -21.71
C TYR A 49 -14.34 1.80 -20.75
N ASN A 50 -14.94 0.80 -20.08
CA ASN A 50 -15.85 1.07 -18.96
C ASN A 50 -15.05 1.38 -17.68
N PHE A 51 -15.65 2.17 -16.77
CA PHE A 51 -15.09 2.49 -15.45
C PHE A 51 -14.54 1.25 -14.71
N PHE A 52 -15.22 0.12 -14.87
CA PHE A 52 -14.83 -1.14 -14.23
C PHE A 52 -13.56 -1.75 -14.83
N THR A 53 -13.37 -1.59 -16.14
CA THR A 53 -12.21 -2.13 -16.87
C THR A 53 -10.97 -1.33 -16.53
N GLU A 54 -11.07 0.00 -16.50
CA GLU A 54 -9.94 0.86 -16.15
C GLU A 54 -9.58 0.80 -14.66
N GLY A 55 -10.59 0.75 -13.78
CA GLY A 55 -10.40 0.49 -12.35
C GLY A 55 -9.70 -0.85 -12.09
N PHE A 56 -10.10 -1.91 -12.81
CA PHE A 56 -9.47 -3.23 -12.69
C PHE A 56 -8.07 -3.28 -13.29
N CYS A 57 -7.83 -2.59 -14.41
CA CYS A 57 -6.50 -2.48 -15.02
C CYS A 57 -5.53 -1.76 -14.06
N THR A 58 -5.96 -0.65 -13.47
CA THR A 58 -5.19 0.11 -12.48
C THR A 58 -4.94 -0.70 -11.20
N PHE A 59 -5.94 -1.44 -10.73
CA PHE A 59 -5.79 -2.40 -9.63
C PHE A 59 -4.74 -3.48 -9.95
N MET A 60 -4.77 -4.06 -11.14
CA MET A 60 -3.80 -5.07 -11.54
C MET A 60 -2.38 -4.50 -11.63
N ILE A 61 -2.23 -3.31 -12.19
CA ILE A 61 -0.91 -2.69 -12.36
C ILE A 61 -0.36 -2.21 -11.01
N LEU A 62 -1.10 -1.38 -10.28
CA LEU A 62 -0.60 -0.75 -9.04
C LEU A 62 -0.81 -1.64 -7.81
N GLY A 63 -2.00 -2.23 -7.69
CA GLY A 63 -2.37 -3.03 -6.52
C GLY A 63 -1.53 -4.30 -6.42
N VAL A 64 -1.49 -5.11 -7.47
CA VAL A 64 -0.73 -6.38 -7.47
C VAL A 64 0.78 -6.11 -7.34
N SER A 65 1.31 -5.12 -8.05
CA SER A 65 2.74 -4.75 -7.94
C SER A 65 3.11 -4.28 -6.53
N SER A 66 2.26 -3.50 -5.86
CA SER A 66 2.49 -3.06 -4.48
C SER A 66 2.42 -4.24 -3.50
N ILE A 67 1.49 -5.18 -3.68
CA ILE A 67 1.40 -6.40 -2.85
C ILE A 67 2.65 -7.26 -3.05
N LEU A 68 3.08 -7.46 -4.31
CA LEU A 68 4.30 -8.19 -4.66
C LEU A 68 5.53 -7.54 -4.02
N SER A 69 5.74 -6.25 -4.22
CA SER A 69 6.85 -5.49 -3.61
C SER A 69 6.88 -5.64 -2.09
N GLY A 70 5.72 -5.47 -1.44
CA GLY A 70 5.60 -5.61 0.00
C GLY A 70 5.85 -7.05 0.49
N SER A 71 5.50 -8.07 -0.30
CA SER A 71 5.76 -9.48 0.01
C SER A 71 7.23 -9.87 -0.19
N VAL A 72 7.89 -9.39 -1.25
CA VAL A 72 9.32 -9.59 -1.51
C VAL A 72 10.16 -8.98 -0.39
N ASN A 73 9.80 -7.77 0.03
CA ASN A 73 10.49 -7.09 1.12
C ASN A 73 10.28 -7.82 2.46
N GLN A 74 9.08 -8.37 2.72
CA GLN A 74 8.87 -9.25 3.87
C GLN A 74 9.71 -10.54 3.82
N TYR A 75 9.84 -11.15 2.64
CA TYR A 75 10.67 -12.35 2.46
C TYR A 75 12.13 -12.05 2.79
N TRP A 76 12.67 -10.93 2.28
CA TRP A 76 14.02 -10.47 2.61
C TRP A 76 14.23 -10.20 4.10
N VAL A 77 13.28 -9.52 4.75
CA VAL A 77 13.34 -9.27 6.19
C VAL A 77 13.35 -10.57 6.99
N ARG A 78 12.59 -11.59 6.57
CA ARG A 78 12.60 -12.92 7.20
C ARG A 78 13.91 -13.66 6.97
N ALA A 79 14.45 -13.62 5.75
CA ALA A 79 15.74 -14.23 5.41
C ALA A 79 16.89 -13.67 6.28
N LEU A 80 16.82 -12.38 6.60
CA LEU A 80 17.78 -11.69 7.48
C LEU A 80 17.49 -11.87 8.98
N LYS A 81 16.63 -12.82 9.37
CA LYS A 81 16.18 -13.04 10.77
C LYS A 81 15.60 -11.79 11.43
N GLY A 82 14.92 -10.94 10.66
CA GLY A 82 14.27 -9.73 11.14
C GLY A 82 13.06 -10.00 12.03
N ILE A 83 12.78 -9.05 12.93
CA ILE A 83 11.68 -9.09 13.89
C ILE A 83 10.34 -8.86 13.16
N ASN A 84 9.25 -9.51 13.61
CA ASN A 84 7.90 -9.35 13.05
C ASN A 84 7.40 -7.89 12.92
N LEU A 85 7.92 -6.96 13.72
CA LEU A 85 7.63 -5.53 13.58
C LEU A 85 8.05 -4.99 12.21
N LYS A 86 9.24 -5.36 11.72
CA LYS A 86 9.77 -4.92 10.41
C LYS A 86 8.91 -5.40 9.23
N ILE A 87 8.25 -6.54 9.39
CA ILE A 87 7.34 -7.13 8.39
C ILE A 87 6.07 -6.28 8.22
N LYS A 88 5.47 -5.79 9.32
CA LYS A 88 4.30 -4.89 9.25
C LYS A 88 4.68 -3.56 8.61
N HIS A 89 5.83 -3.00 8.98
CA HIS A 89 6.34 -1.77 8.38
C HIS A 89 6.57 -1.91 6.87
N SER A 90 7.09 -3.06 6.43
CA SER A 90 7.32 -3.32 5.00
C SER A 90 6.05 -3.22 4.15
N MET A 91 4.94 -3.82 4.60
CA MET A 91 3.66 -3.71 3.86
C MET A 91 3.07 -2.31 3.90
N PHE A 92 3.13 -1.65 5.06
CA PHE A 92 2.68 -0.27 5.18
C PHE A 92 3.48 0.67 4.28
N LEU A 93 4.78 0.48 4.19
CA LEU A 93 5.65 1.27 3.31
C LEU A 93 5.32 1.02 1.83
N SER A 94 4.99 -0.22 1.46
CA SER A 94 4.53 -0.53 0.09
C SER A 94 3.20 0.16 -0.24
N MET A 95 2.26 0.22 0.72
CA MET A 95 1.02 0.97 0.59
C MET A 95 1.29 2.47 0.41
N LEU A 96 2.17 3.05 1.22
CA LEU A 96 2.55 4.46 1.14
C LEU A 96 3.18 4.79 -0.22
N SER A 97 4.10 3.92 -0.70
CA SER A 97 4.73 4.07 -2.02
C SER A 97 3.71 4.02 -3.14
N MET A 98 2.73 3.12 -3.07
CA MET A 98 1.65 3.03 -4.05
C MET A 98 0.83 4.32 -4.07
N ILE A 99 0.51 4.91 -2.92
CA ILE A 99 -0.20 6.19 -2.84
C ILE A 99 0.57 7.31 -3.54
N PHE A 100 1.89 7.40 -3.33
CA PHE A 100 2.71 8.41 -4.02
C PHE A 100 2.70 8.23 -5.54
N ILE A 101 2.81 6.98 -6.02
CA ILE A 101 2.75 6.67 -7.45
C ILE A 101 1.37 7.01 -8.02
N SER A 102 0.29 6.67 -7.29
CA SER A 102 -1.08 7.05 -7.65
C SER A 102 -1.27 8.56 -7.76
N LEU A 103 -0.66 9.34 -6.85
CA LEU A 103 -0.73 10.80 -6.92
C LEU A 103 0.00 11.35 -8.15
N ILE A 104 1.18 10.80 -8.48
CA ILE A 104 1.92 11.17 -9.70
C ILE A 104 1.16 10.78 -10.97
N LEU A 105 0.43 9.67 -10.93
CA LEU A 105 -0.37 9.20 -12.07
C LEU A 105 -1.58 10.10 -12.35
N ILE A 106 -2.15 10.69 -11.30
CA ILE A 106 -3.35 11.55 -11.37
C ILE A 106 -2.98 13.02 -11.64
N ALA A 107 -1.85 13.50 -11.12
CA ALA A 107 -1.38 14.88 -11.25
C ALA A 107 -0.86 15.19 -12.66
#